data_AF-A0A9X1F371-F1
#
_entry.id   AF-A0A9X1F371-F1
#
_cell.length_a   1.000
_cell.length_b   1.000
_cell.length_c   1.000
_cell.angle_alpha   90.00
_cell.angle_beta   90.00
_cell.angle_gamma   90.00
#
_symmetry.space_group_name_H-M   'P 1'
#
loop_
_entity.id
_entity.type
_entity.pdbx_description
1 polymer ?
#
loop_
_entity_poly.entity_id
_entity_poly.type
_entity_poly.pdbx_seq_one_letter_code
_entity_poly.pdbx_strand_id
1 'polypeptide(L)' 'MSVLSITKCLTGQHKPVRRDVVWDGERFAGECRNCGKSIKRVSTGQWRKSVNVR' A
#
# COMPACT_ATOMS: atom_id res chain seq x y z
N MET A 1 5.05 14.80 7.42
CA MET A 1 5.50 13.41 7.61
C MET A 1 5.36 13.06 9.09
N SER A 2 4.24 12.48 9.53
CA SER A 2 4.04 12.18 10.95
C SER A 2 4.51 10.77 11.27
N VAL A 3 5.52 10.69 12.15
CA VAL A 3 6.22 9.47 12.60
C VAL A 3 5.27 8.38 13.12
N LEU A 4 4.11 8.77 13.68
CA LEU A 4 3.03 7.88 14.11
C LEU A 4 2.35 7.07 12.97
N SER A 5 2.61 7.42 11.71
CA SER A 5 2.00 6.78 10.54
C SER A 5 2.78 5.55 10.06
N ILE A 6 4.02 5.39 10.49
CA ILE A 6 4.90 4.25 10.16
C ILE A 6 4.49 3.00 10.95
N THR A 7 4.07 3.13 12.20
CA THR A 7 3.65 1.98 13.03
C THR A 7 2.42 1.27 12.47
N LYS A 8 1.50 2.01 11.84
CA LYS A 8 0.35 1.42 11.12
C LYS A 8 0.79 0.55 9.93
N CYS A 9 1.96 0.83 9.33
CA CYS A 9 2.51 -0.03 8.29
C CYS A 9 3.04 -1.36 8.87
N LEU A 10 3.53 -1.36 10.12
CA LEU A 10 3.99 -2.57 10.81
C LEU A 10 2.82 -3.50 11.17
N THR A 11 1.65 -2.95 11.50
CA THR A 11 0.41 -3.72 11.70
C THR A 11 -0.30 -4.08 10.37
N GLY A 12 0.35 -3.83 9.23
CA GLY A 12 -0.16 -4.17 7.90
C GLY A 12 -1.29 -3.27 7.40
N GLN A 13 -1.57 -2.16 8.08
CA GLN A 13 -2.50 -1.13 7.63
C GLN A 13 -1.79 -0.12 6.73
N HIS A 14 -1.71 -0.46 5.45
CA HIS A 14 -1.19 0.46 4.45
C HIS A 14 -2.31 1.33 3.87
N LYS A 15 -1.97 2.58 3.57
CA LYS A 15 -2.82 3.49 2.80
C LYS A 15 -2.11 3.84 1.49
N PRO A 16 -2.75 3.64 0.33
CA PRO A 16 -2.17 4.04 -0.94
C PRO A 16 -2.14 5.56 -1.06
N VAL A 17 -1.24 6.06 -1.88
CA VAL A 17 -1.39 7.37 -2.48
C VAL A 17 -2.47 7.27 -3.57
N ARG A 18 -3.69 7.77 -3.31
CA ARG A 18 -4.86 7.56 -4.20
C ARG A 18 -4.64 8.01 -5.65
N ARG A 19 -3.77 9.01 -5.88
CA ARG A 19 -3.41 9.51 -7.21
C ARG A 19 -2.45 8.59 -7.98
N ASP A 20 -1.68 7.76 -7.28
CA ASP A 20 -0.65 6.89 -7.85
C ASP A 20 -1.11 5.41 -7.86
N VAL A 21 -2.42 5.20 -7.69
CA VAL A 21 -3.04 3.88 -7.79
C VAL A 21 -3.23 3.53 -9.26
N VAL A 22 -2.61 2.44 -9.68
CA VAL A 22 -2.69 1.90 -11.04
C VAL A 22 -3.28 0.50 -11.01
N TRP A 23 -3.92 0.08 -12.09
CA TRP A 23 -4.41 -1.29 -12.24
C TRP A 23 -3.31 -2.17 -12.84
N ASP A 24 -2.91 -3.23 -12.14
CA ASP A 24 -1.83 -4.15 -12.54
C ASP A 24 -2.36 -5.39 -13.29
N GLY A 25 -3.54 -5.28 -13.92
CA GLY A 25 -4.21 -6.38 -14.63
C GLY A 25 -5.11 -7.27 -13.75
N GLU A 26 -4.74 -7.53 -12.50
CA GLU A 26 -5.54 -8.36 -11.56
C GLU A 26 -6.03 -7.56 -10.33
N ARG A 27 -5.18 -6.67 -9.82
CA ARG A 27 -5.44 -5.89 -8.61
C ARG A 27 -4.95 -4.46 -8.79
N PHE A 28 -5.56 -3.53 -8.05
CA PHE A 28 -5.01 -2.18 -7.94
C PHE A 28 -3.68 -2.23 -7.18
N ALA A 29 -2.61 -1.74 -7.80
CA ALA A 29 -1.29 -1.54 -7.22
C ALA A 29 -1.04 -0.06 -6.97
N GLY A 30 -0.14 0.26 -6.04
CA GLY A 30 0.29 1.63 -5.79
C GLY A 30 1.33 1.67 -4.67
N GLU A 31 1.68 2.87 -4.22
CA GLU A 31 2.65 3.05 -3.15
C GLU A 31 2.00 3.49 -1.84
N CYS A 32 2.56 3.01 -0.73
CA CYS A 32 2.09 3.43 0.57
C CYS A 32 2.55 4.86 0.88
N ARG A 33 1.59 5.76 1.13
CA ARG A 33 1.86 7.18 1.47
C ARG A 33 2.68 7.39 2.75
N ASN A 34 2.83 6.35 3.58
CA ASN A 34 3.51 6.43 4.89
C ASN A 34 4.91 5.82 4.85
N CYS A 35 5.09 4.67 4.18
CA CYS A 35 6.36 3.95 4.17
C CYS A 35 7.01 3.80 2.79
N GLY A 36 6.37 4.31 1.72
CA GLY A 36 6.87 4.25 0.35
C GLY A 36 6.87 2.84 -0.27
N LYS A 37 6.51 1.80 0.49
CA LYS A 37 6.50 0.42 -0.04
C LYS A 37 5.37 0.24 -1.05
N SER A 38 5.64 -0.55 -2.08
CA SER A 38 4.62 -1.00 -3.03
C SER A 38 3.58 -1.86 -2.32
N ILE A 39 2.31 -1.55 -2.56
CA ILE A 39 1.15 -2.22 -1.96
C ILE A 39 0.15 -2.57 -3.05
N LYS A 40 -0.62 -3.64 -2.82
CA LYS A 40 -1.72 -4.08 -3.68
C LYS A 40 -3.01 -4.11 -2.88
N ARG A 41 -4.12 -3.76 -3.52
CA ARG A 41 -5.47 -3.85 -2.96
C ARG A 41 -5.92 -5.30 -3.01
N VAL A 42 -6.06 -5.90 -1.84
CA VAL A 42 -6.49 -7.31 -1.71
C VAL A 42 -8.00 -7.40 -1.63
N SER A 43 -8.64 -6.41 -0.98
CA SER A 43 -10.09 -6.27 -0.93
C SER A 43 -10.47 -4.79 -0.82
N THR A 44 -11.77 -4.48 -0.81
CA THR A 44 -12.23 -3.09 -0.71
C THR A 44 -11.75 -2.45 0.60
N GLY A 45 -10.91 -1.41 0.46
CA GLY A 45 -10.30 -0.72 1.60
C GLY A 45 -9.08 -1.43 2.21
N GLN A 46 -8.78 -2.68 1.86
CA GLN A 46 -7.63 -3.40 2.39
C GLN A 46 -6.47 -3.41 1.40
N TRP A 47 -5.40 -2.76 1.81
CA TRP A 47 -4.14 -2.70 1.07
C TRP A 47 -3.06 -3.43 1.84
N ARG A 48 -2.36 -4.33 1.17
CA ARG A 48 -1.27 -5.12 1.75
C ARG A 48 0.02 -4.86 0.98
N LYS A 49 1.15 -5.04 1.66
CA LYS A 49 2.47 -5.00 1.01
C LYS A 49 2.49 -6.00 -0.14
N SER A 50 2.79 -5.51 -1.33
CA SER A 50 3.04 -6.37 -2.48
C SER A 50 4.43 -6.94 -2.31
N VAL A 51 4.53 -8.18 -1.82
CA VAL A 51 5.78 -8.93 -1.85
C VAL A 51 5.92 -9.48 -3.26
N ASN A 52 6.24 -8.63 -4.22
CA ASN A 52 6.72 -9.11 -5.51
C ASN A 52 8.22 -9.32 -5.35
N VAL A 53 8.58 -10.45 -4.71
CA VAL A 53 9.94 -10.98 -4.76
C VAL A 53 10.11 -11.49 -6.18
N ARG A 54 10.80 -10.72 -7.01
CA ARG A 54 11.46 -11.26 -8.20
C ARG A 54 12.74 -11.94 -7.74
#